data_AF-A0A0F9EPM1-F1
#
_entry.id   AF-A0A0F9EPM1-F1
#
_cell.length_a   1.000
_cell.length_b   1.000
_cell.length_c   1.000
_cell.angle_alpha   90.00
_cell.angle_beta   90.00
_cell.angle_gamma   90.00
#
_symmetry.space_group_name_H-M   'P 1'
#
loop_
_entity.id
_entity.type
_entity.pdbx_description
1 polymer ?
#
loop_
_entity_poly.entity_id
_entity_poly.type
_entity_poly.pdbx_seq_one_letter_code
_entity_poly.pdbx_strand_id
1 'polypeptide(L)' 'EIMKGLYKKYIVTKTSGNPVGPDFRSIVLRIDGGIYLNACRAGVAAFAEAVREHNPKLADDVQQLLTDLKDKS' A
#
# COMPACT_ATOMS: atom_id res chain seq x y z
N GLU A 1 22.77 -14.12 2.55
CA GLU A 1 22.53 -12.66 2.62
C GLU A 1 21.57 -12.35 3.76
N ILE A 2 21.80 -11.26 4.51
CA ILE A 2 20.82 -10.76 5.48
C ILE A 2 19.69 -10.09 4.69
N MET A 3 18.51 -10.70 4.68
CA MET A 3 17.34 -10.11 4.01
C MET A 3 16.98 -8.78 4.69
N LYS A 4 17.19 -7.66 3.99
CA LYS A 4 16.73 -6.35 4.46
C LYS A 4 15.22 -6.23 4.24
N GLY A 5 14.48 -5.88 5.30
CA GLY A 5 13.05 -5.59 5.26
C GLY A 5 12.70 -4.36 4.40
N LEU A 6 11.42 -3.96 4.39
CA LEU A 6 10.92 -2.84 3.56
C LEU A 6 11.29 -1.44 4.10
N TYR A 7 11.82 -1.36 5.32
CA TYR A 7 12.15 -0.10 5.98
C TYR A 7 13.23 0.66 5.20
N LYS A 8 12.92 1.92 4.85
CA LYS A 8 13.78 2.81 4.05
C LYS A 8 14.18 2.29 2.66
N LYS A 9 13.44 1.35 2.07
CA LYS A 9 13.65 0.92 0.67
C LYS A 9 13.10 1.90 -0.37
N TYR A 10 12.13 2.73 0.00
CA TYR A 10 11.44 3.63 -0.91
C TYR A 10 11.61 5.09 -0.48
N ILE A 11 11.78 5.97 -1.46
CA ILE A 11 11.66 7.42 -1.29
C ILE A 11 10.19 7.77 -1.52
N VAL A 12 9.55 8.41 -0.54
CA VAL A 12 8.14 8.84 -0.62
C VAL A 12 8.09 10.36 -0.69
N THR A 13 7.51 10.88 -1.77
CA THR A 13 7.33 12.32 -2.00
C THR A 13 5.85 12.64 -2.18
N LYS A 14 5.44 13.87 -1.84
CA LYS A 14 4.08 14.33 -2.15
C LYS A 14 3.99 14.64 -3.65
N THR A 15 2.85 14.35 -4.27
CA THR A 15 2.59 14.66 -5.68
C THR A 15 2.65 16.16 -5.98
N SER A 16 2.39 17.00 -4.98
CA SER A 16 2.55 18.46 -5.08
C SER A 16 4.00 18.95 -5.12
N GLY A 17 5.00 18.06 -4.93
CA GLY A 17 6.41 18.42 -4.81
C GLY A 17 6.81 18.96 -3.43
N ASN A 18 5.86 19.28 -2.56
CA ASN A 18 6.14 19.74 -1.20
C ASN A 18 6.79 18.64 -0.35
N PRO A 19 7.67 18.99 0.60
CA PRO A 19 8.30 18.00 1.46
C PRO A 19 7.27 17.25 2.34
N VAL A 20 7.59 15.98 2.62
CA VAL A 20 6.96 15.24 3.72
C VAL A 20 7.47 15.83 5.05
N GLY A 21 6.62 15.88 6.06
CA GLY A 21 7.01 16.44 7.37
C GLY A 21 8.12 15.60 8.04
N PRO A 22 8.90 16.18 8.99
CA PRO A 22 10.01 15.48 9.63
C PRO A 22 9.60 14.20 10.39
N ASP A 23 8.37 14.19 10.91
CA ASP A 23 7.80 13.05 11.64
C ASP A 23 7.00 12.08 10.76
N PHE A 24 7.04 12.27 9.44
CA PHE A 24 6.37 11.36 8.51
C PHE A 24 6.97 9.96 8.61
N ARG A 25 6.10 8.96 8.72
CA ARG A 25 6.44 7.55 8.72
C ARG A 25 5.52 6.85 7.72
N SER A 26 6.10 6.00 6.89
CA SER A 26 5.35 5.21 5.92
C SER A 26 5.98 3.83 5.72
N ILE A 27 5.15 2.93 5.24
CA ILE A 27 5.49 1.60 4.74
C ILE A 27 4.84 1.49 3.35
N VAL A 28 5.56 0.89 2.41
CA VAL A 28 5.06 0.63 1.05
C VAL A 28 4.79 -0.86 0.91
N LEU A 29 3.55 -1.22 0.56
CA LEU A 29 3.15 -2.59 0.21
C LEU A 29 2.99 -2.70 -1.30
N ARG A 30 3.82 -3.53 -1.94
CA ARG A 30 3.76 -3.75 -3.39
C ARG A 30 2.71 -4.82 -3.72
N ILE A 31 1.67 -4.46 -4.48
CA ILE A 31 0.48 -5.30 -4.75
C ILE A 31 0.36 -5.79 -6.20
N ASP A 32 1.29 -5.39 -7.06
CA ASP A 32 1.38 -5.74 -8.49
C ASP A 32 2.46 -6.80 -8.78
N GLY A 33 3.28 -7.19 -7.80
CA GLY A 33 4.25 -8.26 -7.95
C GLY A 33 5.23 -8.42 -6.78
N GLY A 34 6.19 -9.32 -6.97
CA GLY A 34 7.26 -9.62 -6.00
C GLY A 34 6.95 -10.80 -5.07
N ILE A 35 7.97 -11.25 -4.34
CA ILE A 35 7.93 -12.48 -3.53
C ILE A 35 6.90 -12.44 -2.38
N TYR A 36 6.46 -11.25 -1.97
CA TYR A 36 5.50 -11.05 -0.88
C TYR A 36 4.11 -10.61 -1.38
N LEU A 37 3.80 -10.79 -2.66
CA LEU A 37 2.58 -10.30 -3.31
C LEU A 37 1.30 -10.59 -2.51
N ASN A 38 1.10 -11.85 -2.11
CA ASN A 38 -0.11 -12.27 -1.39
C ASN A 38 -0.21 -11.62 -0.01
N ALA A 39 0.91 -11.50 0.72
CA ALA A 39 0.94 -10.83 2.02
C ALA A 39 0.65 -9.33 1.89
N CYS A 40 1.21 -8.66 0.88
CA CYS A 40 0.92 -7.26 0.59
C CYS A 40 -0.57 -7.04 0.25
N ARG A 41 -1.14 -7.86 -0.65
CA ARG A 41 -2.56 -7.77 -1.02
C ARG A 41 -3.48 -8.01 0.18
N ALA A 42 -3.15 -8.96 1.05
CA ALA A 42 -3.90 -9.21 2.29
C ALA A 42 -3.85 -8.01 3.25
N GLY A 43 -2.68 -7.42 3.45
CA GLY A 43 -2.54 -6.23 4.31
C GLY A 43 -3.32 -5.02 3.78
N VAL A 44 -3.29 -4.79 2.47
CA VAL A 44 -4.06 -3.70 1.83
C VAL A 44 -5.57 -3.95 1.93
N ALA A 45 -6.03 -5.20 1.76
CA ALA A 45 -7.43 -5.55 1.95
C ALA A 45 -7.89 -5.32 3.40
N ALA A 46 -7.08 -5.70 4.40
CA ALA A 46 -7.38 -5.45 5.80
C ALA A 46 -7.47 -3.94 6.11
N PHE A 47 -6.60 -3.13 5.51
CA PHE A 47 -6.67 -1.67 5.62
C PHE A 47 -7.98 -1.12 5.03
N ALA A 48 -8.40 -1.59 3.85
CA ALA A 48 -9.65 -1.15 3.23
C ALA A 48 -10.86 -1.42 4.12
N GLU A 49 -10.92 -2.59 4.77
CA GLU A 49 -12.01 -2.89 5.70
C GLU A 49 -11.96 -2.02 6.96
N ALA A 50 -10.77 -1.82 7.54
CA ALA A 50 -10.62 -0.98 8.72
C ALA A 50 -10.98 0.51 8.48
N VAL A 51 -10.77 1.02 7.26
CA VAL A 51 -11.07 2.42 6.93
C VAL A 51 -12.52 2.64 6.47
N ARG A 52 -13.27 1.57 6.19
CA ARG A 52 -14.62 1.63 5.59
C ARG A 52 -15.60 2.47 6.43
N GLU A 53 -15.54 2.37 7.75
CA GLU A 53 -16.41 3.15 8.66
C GLU A 53 -16.13 4.66 8.60
N HIS A 54 -14.89 5.05 8.29
CA HIS A 54 -14.47 6.45 8.23
C HIS A 54 -14.50 7.03 6.82
N ASN A 55 -14.20 6.21 5.82
CA ASN A 55 -14.14 6.61 4.42
C ASN A 55 -14.49 5.41 3.51
N PRO A 56 -15.79 5.18 3.26
CA PRO A 56 -16.23 4.04 2.45
C PRO A 56 -15.75 4.16 0.99
N LYS A 57 -15.66 5.38 0.45
CA LYS A 57 -15.18 5.58 -0.93
C LYS A 57 -13.73 5.15 -1.10
N LEU A 58 -12.87 5.48 -0.14
CA LEU A 58 -11.47 5.02 -0.13
C LEU A 58 -11.39 3.49 -0.02
N ALA A 59 -12.20 2.89 0.84
CA ALA A 59 -12.26 1.43 0.96
C ALA A 59 -12.62 0.77 -0.37
N ASP A 60 -13.65 1.29 -1.05
CA ASP A 60 -14.10 0.77 -2.35
C ASP A 60 -13.04 0.95 -3.44
N ASP A 61 -12.38 2.12 -3.50
CA ASP A 61 -11.32 2.37 -4.48
C ASP A 61 -10.14 1.40 -4.29
N VAL A 62 -9.75 1.11 -3.04
CA VAL A 62 -8.70 0.15 -2.73
C VAL A 62 -9.10 -1.28 -3.09
N GLN A 63 -10.34 -1.68 -2.78
CA GLN A 63 -10.86 -3.02 -3.11
C GLN A 63 -10.97 -3.21 -4.64
N GLN A 64 -11.41 -2.19 -5.37
CA GLN A 64 -11.47 -2.23 -6.84
C GLN A 64 -10.08 -2.42 -7.44
N LEU A 65 -9.08 -1.65 -6.96
CA LEU A 65 -7.71 -1.78 -7.41
C LEU A 65 -7.16 -3.20 -7.18
N LEU A 66 -7.47 -3.81 -6.03
CA LEU A 66 -7.06 -5.19 -5.75
C LEU A 66 -7.75 -6.21 -6.66
N THR A 67 -9.00 -5.97 -7.04
CA THR A 67 -9.77 -6.81 -7.97
C THR A 67 -9.18 -6.75 -9.37
N ASP A 68 -8.96 -5.54 -9.90
CA ASP A 68 -8.39 -5.31 -11.24
C ASP A 68 -7.00 -5.95 -11.41
N LEU A 69 -6.24 -6.05 -10.32
CA LEU A 69 -4.92 -6.68 -10.31
C LEU A 69 -4.97 -8.21 -10.26
N LYS A 70 -6.04 -8.81 -9.72
CA LYS A 70 -6.24 -10.26 -9.75
C LYS A 70 -6.61 -10.73 -11.15
N ASP A 71 -7.46 -9.97 -11.85
CA ASP A 71 -7.94 -10.32 -13.19
C ASP A 71 -6.84 -10.24 -14.26
N LYS A 72 -5.71 -9.58 -13.94
CA LYS A 72 -4.52 -9.46 -14.79
C LYS A 72 -3.40 -10.45 -14.48
N SER A 73 -3.53 -11.26 -13.42
CA SER A 73 -2.52 -12.23 -12.96
C SER A 73 -2.85 -13.63 -13.45
#